data_AF-A0A427MEN3-F1
#
_entry.id   AF-A0A427MEN3-F1
#
_cell.length_a   1.000
_cell.length_b   1.000
_cell.length_c   1.000
_cell.angle_alpha   90.00
_cell.angle_beta   90.00
_cell.angle_gamma   90.00
#
_symmetry.space_group_name_H-M   'P 1'
#
loop_
_entity.id
_entity.type
_entity.pdbx_description
1 polymer ?
#
loop_
_entity_poly.entity_id
_entity_poly.type
_entity_poly.pdbx_seq_one_letter_code
_entity_poly.pdbx_strand_id
1 'polypeptide(L)'
;MRDYVKSRDFHRHMRSLLASRFQELGWKSQTGKCSFARGRRVCWLQISQHSNSVLGSKFTINMTQGSGPAGDTRILRRLNEEDRAIGKDLEERIIARLPRPDPDPEVEVVGEDGGTLLVKLGDLVRANPKQWDAPSDVWLPYFSKSDLDDWAAFLLPRLDRLTASSSSEMTDPLLWVQRLRRLTGLFRSR
;
A
#
# COMPACT_ATOMS: atom_id res chain seq x y z
N MET A 1 -3.67 23.42 16.32
CA MET A 1 -3.66 22.50 15.16
C MET A 1 -2.24 22.42 14.62
N ARG A 2 -1.36 21.58 15.19
CA ARG A 2 0.10 21.67 14.95
C ARG A 2 0.75 20.49 14.21
N ASP A 3 0.08 19.37 14.02
CA ASP A 3 0.76 18.16 13.52
C ASP A 3 0.29 17.63 12.15
N TYR A 4 -0.60 18.36 11.45
CA TYR A 4 -1.02 17.96 10.11
C TYR A 4 0.17 17.91 9.14
N VAL A 5 0.50 16.71 8.68
CA VAL A 5 1.63 16.48 7.78
C VAL A 5 1.24 16.84 6.35
N LYS A 6 1.77 17.97 5.86
CA LYS A 6 1.57 18.38 4.45
C LYS A 6 2.25 17.38 3.50
N SER A 7 1.71 17.24 2.28
CA SER A 7 2.21 16.29 1.26
C SER A 7 3.73 16.38 1.02
N ARG A 8 4.30 17.60 0.98
CA ARG A 8 5.75 17.81 0.84
C ARG A 8 6.53 17.18 2.00
N ASP A 9 6.04 17.37 3.21
CA ASP A 9 6.69 16.86 4.42
C ASP A 9 6.51 15.35 4.55
N PHE A 10 5.34 14.81 4.16
CA PHE A 10 5.13 13.36 4.01
C PHE A 10 6.17 12.73 3.08
N HIS A 11 6.32 13.25 1.86
CA HIS A 11 7.25 12.66 0.88
C HIS A 11 8.70 12.78 1.32
N ARG A 12 9.08 13.88 1.98
CA ARG A 12 10.42 14.05 2.54
C ARG A 12 10.68 13.03 3.65
N HIS A 13 9.75 12.91 4.60
CA HIS A 13 9.87 12.05 5.78
C HIS A 13 9.86 10.56 5.41
N MET A 14 8.89 10.12 4.60
CA MET A 14 8.84 8.73 4.14
C MET A 14 10.06 8.35 3.30
N ARG A 15 10.63 9.30 2.52
CA ARG A 15 11.87 9.03 1.80
C ARG A 15 13.03 8.78 2.76
N SER A 16 13.20 9.60 3.80
CA SER A 16 14.29 9.39 4.77
C SER A 16 14.17 8.05 5.50
N LEU A 17 12.95 7.57 5.76
CA LEU A 17 12.72 6.29 6.43
C LEU A 17 12.95 5.07 5.52
N LEU A 18 12.51 5.15 4.26
CA LEU A 18 12.49 3.98 3.37
C LEU A 18 13.74 3.87 2.47
N ALA A 19 14.49 4.95 2.28
CA ALA A 19 15.55 5.00 1.27
C ALA A 19 16.66 3.95 1.46
N SER A 20 17.14 3.75 2.69
CA SER A 20 18.19 2.74 2.96
C SER A 20 17.76 1.37 2.50
N ARG A 21 16.56 0.95 2.90
CA ARG A 21 16.04 -0.39 2.55
C ARG A 21 15.82 -0.55 1.05
N PHE A 22 15.32 0.48 0.37
CA PHE A 22 15.20 0.44 -1.09
C PHE A 22 16.57 0.36 -1.78
N GLN A 23 17.58 1.07 -1.28
CA GLN A 23 18.95 1.03 -1.82
C GLN A 23 19.60 -0.35 -1.63
N GLU A 24 19.45 -0.97 -0.46
CA GLU A 24 19.88 -2.35 -0.20
C GLU A 24 19.26 -3.34 -1.19
N LEU A 25 18.00 -3.13 -1.58
CA LEU A 25 17.27 -3.95 -2.55
C LEU A 25 17.59 -3.57 -4.03
N GLY A 26 18.57 -2.70 -4.26
CA GLY A 26 19.03 -2.28 -5.59
C GLY A 26 18.17 -1.23 -6.27
N TRP A 27 17.33 -0.50 -5.53
CA TRP A 27 16.52 0.60 -6.06
C TRP A 27 17.22 1.95 -5.89
N LYS A 28 16.94 2.87 -6.82
CA LYS A 28 17.47 4.23 -6.81
C LYS A 28 16.36 5.23 -6.50
N SER A 29 16.56 6.09 -5.49
CA SER A 29 15.64 7.18 -5.19
C SER A 29 15.48 8.14 -6.37
N GLN A 30 14.26 8.63 -6.59
CA GLN A 30 13.95 9.61 -7.62
C GLN A 30 13.68 10.99 -7.01
N THR A 31 13.79 12.04 -7.82
CA THR A 31 13.48 13.43 -7.45
C THR A 31 11.96 13.66 -7.35
N GLY A 32 11.54 14.56 -6.46
CA GLY A 32 10.12 14.95 -6.32
C GLY A 32 9.37 14.14 -5.28
N LYS A 33 8.37 13.33 -5.69
CA LYS A 33 7.59 12.46 -4.81
C LYS A 33 8.46 11.34 -4.24
N CYS A 34 8.06 10.75 -3.10
CA CYS A 34 8.74 9.58 -2.55
C CYS A 34 8.57 8.39 -3.52
N SER A 35 9.59 8.17 -4.35
CA SER A 35 9.61 7.12 -5.36
C SER A 35 11.02 6.57 -5.58
N PHE A 36 11.06 5.33 -6.07
CA PHE A 36 12.26 4.52 -6.23
C PHE A 36 12.17 3.75 -7.54
N ALA A 37 13.27 3.67 -8.28
CA ALA A 37 13.33 2.97 -9.56
C ALA A 37 14.37 1.83 -9.55
N ARG A 38 14.04 0.71 -10.20
CA ARG A 38 14.95 -0.43 -10.41
C ARG A 38 14.72 -1.00 -11.82
N GLY A 39 15.67 -0.76 -12.74
CA GLY A 39 15.49 -1.06 -14.15
C GLY A 39 14.29 -0.32 -14.73
N ARG A 40 13.32 -1.06 -15.31
CA ARG A 40 12.07 -0.50 -15.87
C ARG A 40 10.91 -0.47 -14.85
N ARG A 41 11.19 -0.58 -13.55
CA ARG A 41 10.17 -0.62 -12.50
C ARG A 41 10.26 0.66 -11.68
N VAL A 42 9.12 1.26 -11.36
CA VAL A 42 9.03 2.43 -10.48
C VAL A 42 8.04 2.11 -9.36
N CYS A 43 8.44 2.35 -8.11
CA CYS A 43 7.61 2.25 -6.93
C CYS A 43 7.42 3.65 -6.35
N TRP A 44 6.21 4.05 -5.99
CA TRP A 44 5.96 5.37 -5.38
C TRP A 44 4.83 5.35 -4.37
N LEU A 45 4.90 6.27 -3.42
CA LEU A 45 3.85 6.50 -2.44
C LEU A 45 2.84 7.49 -3.02
N GLN A 46 1.55 7.15 -2.96
CA GLN A 46 0.43 8.00 -3.35
C GLN A 46 -0.35 8.40 -2.11
N ILE A 47 -0.58 9.71 -1.95
CA ILE A 47 -1.44 10.26 -0.90
C ILE A 47 -2.87 10.37 -1.46
N SER A 48 -3.87 10.13 -0.62
CA SER A 48 -5.28 10.30 -0.97
C SER A 48 -5.62 11.77 -1.18
N GLN A 49 -6.50 12.05 -2.16
CA GLN A 49 -7.01 13.39 -2.41
C GLN A 49 -7.99 13.88 -1.32
N HIS A 50 -8.52 12.98 -0.49
CA HIS A 50 -9.51 13.29 0.57
C HIS A 50 -8.84 13.60 1.92
N SER A 51 -7.70 14.30 1.90
CA SER A 51 -6.93 14.63 3.10
C SER A 51 -7.38 15.97 3.69
N ASN A 52 -7.50 16.06 5.01
CA ASN A 52 -7.77 17.32 5.70
C ASN A 52 -7.19 17.34 7.13
N SER A 53 -7.21 18.50 7.77
CA SER A 53 -6.58 18.68 9.09
C SER A 53 -7.33 18.02 10.26
N VAL A 54 -8.56 17.54 10.05
CA VAL A 54 -9.38 16.83 11.04
C VAL A 54 -9.18 15.31 10.90
N LEU A 55 -9.27 14.81 9.67
CA LEU A 55 -9.17 13.39 9.32
C LEU A 55 -7.76 12.91 8.99
N GLY A 56 -6.77 13.81 9.08
CA GLY A 56 -5.43 13.53 8.60
C GLY A 56 -5.45 13.16 7.12
N SER A 57 -4.71 12.12 6.78
CA SER A 57 -4.57 11.65 5.41
C SER A 57 -4.36 10.15 5.38
N LYS A 58 -4.41 9.56 4.20
CA LYS A 58 -4.06 8.16 3.98
C LYS A 58 -3.21 8.00 2.74
N PHE A 59 -2.35 7.00 2.71
CA PHE A 59 -1.48 6.73 1.57
C PHE A 59 -1.47 5.26 1.16
N THR A 60 -1.09 5.00 -0.08
CA THR A 60 -0.85 3.65 -0.58
C THR A 60 0.48 3.60 -1.34
N ILE A 61 0.93 2.40 -1.70
CA ILE A 61 2.15 2.20 -2.48
C ILE A 61 1.77 1.60 -3.82
N ASN A 62 2.18 2.27 -4.89
CA ASN A 62 1.98 1.81 -6.26
C ASN A 62 3.30 1.38 -6.87
N MET A 63 3.19 0.52 -7.88
CA MET A 63 4.33 0.09 -8.68
C MET A 63 3.94 -0.15 -10.13
N THR A 64 4.82 0.25 -11.05
CA THR A 64 4.77 -0.11 -12.46
C THR A 64 5.78 -1.20 -12.78
N GLN A 65 5.44 -2.08 -13.72
CA GLN A 65 6.37 -3.04 -14.31
C GLN A 65 6.45 -2.81 -15.83
N GLY A 66 7.59 -2.32 -16.33
CA GLY A 66 7.83 -2.18 -17.77
C GLY A 66 7.73 -0.75 -18.31
N SER A 67 7.73 -0.63 -19.64
CA SER A 67 7.82 0.66 -20.37
C SER A 67 6.48 1.15 -20.94
N GLY A 68 5.36 0.58 -20.52
CA GLY A 68 4.02 0.94 -21.02
C GLY A 68 3.06 1.38 -19.91
N PRO A 69 1.92 2.01 -20.26
CA PRO A 69 0.87 2.44 -19.33
C PRO A 69 0.09 1.28 -18.67
N ALA A 70 0.63 0.06 -18.73
CA ALA A 70 0.04 -1.14 -18.15
C ALA A 70 0.16 -1.11 -16.62
N GLY A 71 -0.85 -0.49 -16.01
CA GLY A 71 -1.37 -0.74 -14.67
C GLY A 71 -0.44 -0.36 -13.53
N ASP A 72 -0.63 0.84 -13.00
CA ASP A 72 -0.22 1.17 -11.63
C ASP A 72 -0.80 0.09 -10.70
N THR A 73 0.05 -0.79 -10.20
CA THR A 73 -0.38 -1.84 -9.28
C THR A 73 -0.16 -1.38 -7.86
N ARG A 74 -1.26 -1.19 -7.12
CA ARG A 74 -1.22 -1.08 -5.66
C ARG A 74 -0.58 -2.34 -5.07
N ILE A 75 0.61 -2.23 -4.49
CA ILE A 75 1.38 -3.40 -4.04
C ILE A 75 0.97 -3.88 -2.65
N LEU A 76 0.28 -3.04 -1.87
CA LEU A 76 -0.21 -3.43 -0.54
C LEU A 76 -1.29 -4.52 -0.61
N ARG A 77 -1.95 -4.72 -1.77
CA ARG A 77 -2.84 -5.88 -1.98
C ARG A 77 -2.14 -7.22 -1.76
N ARG A 78 -0.80 -7.26 -1.90
CA ARG A 78 0.06 -8.44 -1.78
C ARG A 78 0.44 -8.78 -0.33
N LEU A 79 -0.01 -8.01 0.66
CA LEU A 79 0.12 -8.38 2.08
C LEU A 79 -0.57 -9.73 2.32
N ASN A 80 0.10 -10.63 3.04
CA ASN A 80 -0.50 -11.91 3.42
C ASN A 80 -1.46 -11.71 4.61
N GLU A 81 -2.11 -12.78 5.05
CA GLU A 81 -3.10 -12.70 6.14
C GLU A 81 -2.49 -12.18 7.46
N GLU A 82 -1.30 -12.67 7.82
CA GLU A 82 -0.59 -12.25 9.03
C GLU A 82 -0.25 -10.75 8.98
N ASP A 83 0.23 -10.25 7.85
CA ASP A 83 0.53 -8.84 7.66
C ASP A 83 -0.72 -7.98 7.71
N ARG A 84 -1.85 -8.48 7.20
CA ARG A 84 -3.14 -7.78 7.21
C ARG A 84 -3.65 -7.64 8.64
N ALA A 85 -3.53 -8.70 9.45
CA ALA A 85 -3.85 -8.64 10.88
C ALA A 85 -2.98 -7.60 11.62
N ILE A 86 -1.64 -7.66 11.44
CA ILE A 86 -0.71 -6.70 12.06
C ILE A 86 -1.01 -5.26 11.61
N GLY A 87 -1.29 -5.08 10.32
CA GLY A 87 -1.61 -3.78 9.73
C GLY A 87 -2.92 -3.21 10.28
N LYS A 88 -3.95 -4.05 10.43
CA LYS A 88 -5.23 -3.68 11.04
C LYS A 88 -5.05 -3.22 12.49
N ASP A 89 -4.33 -4.00 13.30
CA ASP A 89 -4.05 -3.63 14.69
C ASP A 89 -3.25 -2.32 14.79
N LEU A 90 -2.36 -2.06 13.84
CA LEU A 90 -1.63 -0.80 13.78
C LEU A 90 -2.53 0.38 13.38
N GLU A 91 -3.41 0.20 12.40
CA GLU A 91 -4.40 1.21 12.03
C GLU A 91 -5.30 1.58 13.22
N GLU A 92 -5.84 0.59 13.93
CA GLU A 92 -6.72 0.81 15.08
C GLU A 92 -5.99 1.61 16.18
N ARG A 93 -4.72 1.30 16.45
CA ARG A 93 -3.89 2.06 17.39
C ARG A 93 -3.61 3.49 16.93
N ILE A 94 -3.38 3.71 15.64
CA ILE A 94 -3.15 5.05 15.08
C ILE A 94 -4.43 5.89 15.20
N ILE A 95 -5.58 5.34 14.83
CA ILE A 95 -6.89 6.03 14.94
C ILE A 95 -7.23 6.32 16.40
N ALA A 96 -6.93 5.41 17.32
CA ALA A 96 -7.17 5.62 18.75
C ALA A 96 -6.38 6.81 19.35
N ARG A 97 -5.29 7.25 18.72
CA ARG A 97 -4.51 8.43 19.16
C ARG A 97 -5.16 9.76 18.77
N LEU A 98 -6.16 9.75 17.89
CA LEU A 98 -6.84 10.98 17.51
C LEU A 98 -7.45 11.65 18.74
N PRO A 99 -7.24 12.97 18.92
CA PRO A 99 -8.00 13.72 19.90
C PRO A 99 -9.49 13.50 19.64
N ARG A 100 -10.24 13.14 20.68
CA ARG A 100 -11.69 12.99 20.65
C ARG A 100 -12.30 14.21 21.32
N PRO A 101 -12.74 15.22 20.55
CA PRO A 101 -13.53 16.31 21.12
C PRO A 101 -14.78 15.74 21.78
N ASP A 102 -15.26 16.41 22.82
CA ASP A 102 -16.56 16.14 23.42
C ASP A 102 -17.48 17.34 23.13
N PRO A 103 -18.56 17.18 22.33
CA PRO A 103 -19.04 15.92 21.72
C PRO A 103 -18.19 15.43 20.53
N ASP A 104 -18.17 14.12 20.31
CA ASP A 104 -17.44 13.49 19.19
C ASP A 104 -18.08 13.90 17.85
N PRO A 105 -17.34 14.63 16.98
CA PRO A 105 -17.90 15.16 15.75
C PRO A 105 -18.21 14.05 14.74
N GLU A 106 -19.26 14.27 13.96
CA GLU A 106 -19.49 13.50 12.74
C GLU A 106 -18.63 14.05 11.61
N VAL A 107 -18.06 13.14 10.85
CA VAL A 107 -17.15 13.45 9.76
C VAL A 107 -17.54 12.67 8.52
N GLU A 108 -17.47 13.36 7.40
CA GLU A 108 -17.76 12.81 6.09
C GLU A 108 -16.53 12.05 5.55
N VAL A 109 -16.71 10.78 5.20
CA VAL A 109 -15.65 9.88 4.73
C VAL A 109 -16.11 9.09 3.51
N VAL A 110 -15.15 8.66 2.68
CA VAL A 110 -15.42 7.74 1.57
C VAL A 110 -15.47 6.31 2.10
N GLY A 111 -16.62 5.68 1.94
CA GLY A 111 -16.91 4.30 2.31
C GLY A 111 -16.36 3.27 1.32
N GLU A 112 -16.61 2.00 1.64
CA GLU A 112 -16.18 0.83 0.85
C GLU A 112 -16.60 0.93 -0.63
N ASP A 113 -17.86 1.28 -0.90
CA ASP A 113 -18.42 1.37 -2.26
C ASP A 113 -18.01 2.64 -3.02
N GLY A 114 -17.09 3.43 -2.45
CA GLY A 114 -16.69 4.74 -3.00
C GLY A 114 -17.71 5.86 -2.76
N GLY A 115 -18.86 5.55 -2.15
CA GLY A 115 -19.85 6.52 -1.71
C GLY A 115 -19.41 7.26 -0.44
N THR A 116 -20.12 8.34 -0.13
CA THR A 116 -19.90 9.13 1.09
C THR A 116 -20.68 8.55 2.27
N LEU A 117 -20.06 8.51 3.45
CA LEU A 117 -20.64 8.10 4.73
C LEU A 117 -20.36 9.15 5.81
N LEU A 118 -21.27 9.32 6.77
CA LEU A 118 -21.01 10.06 8.01
C LEU A 118 -20.66 9.07 9.11
N VAL A 119 -19.50 9.25 9.75
CA VAL A 119 -19.04 8.44 10.88
C VAL A 119 -18.55 9.34 12.01
N LYS A 120 -18.48 8.82 13.23
CA LYS A 120 -17.79 9.51 14.32
C LYS A 120 -16.29 9.50 14.10
N LEU A 121 -15.59 10.55 14.53
CA LEU A 121 -14.12 10.63 14.40
C LEU A 121 -13.44 9.46 15.16
N GLY A 122 -14.00 9.05 16.30
CA GLY A 122 -13.55 7.89 17.04
C GLY A 122 -13.76 6.53 16.34
N ASP A 123 -14.61 6.49 15.30
CA ASP A 123 -15.09 5.27 14.63
C ASP A 123 -14.66 5.18 13.15
N LEU A 124 -13.58 5.88 12.75
CA LEU A 124 -13.11 5.89 11.36
C LEU A 124 -12.85 4.49 10.78
N VAL A 125 -12.48 3.51 11.61
CA VAL A 125 -12.29 2.10 11.19
C VAL A 125 -13.58 1.51 10.60
N ARG A 126 -14.75 1.94 11.08
CA ARG A 126 -16.06 1.46 10.60
C ARG A 126 -16.43 1.98 9.22
N ALA A 127 -15.74 3.01 8.72
CA ALA A 127 -16.00 3.56 7.39
C ALA A 127 -15.62 2.57 6.26
N ASN A 128 -14.63 1.71 6.51
CA ASN A 128 -14.19 0.71 5.54
C ASN A 128 -13.72 -0.58 6.24
N PRO A 129 -14.66 -1.38 6.77
CA PRO A 129 -14.33 -2.55 7.59
C PRO A 129 -13.61 -3.65 6.80
N LYS A 130 -13.77 -3.68 5.47
CA LYS A 130 -13.20 -4.72 4.59
C LYS A 130 -11.87 -4.33 3.95
N GLN A 131 -11.28 -3.17 4.29
CA GLN A 131 -10.02 -2.75 3.65
C GLN A 131 -8.87 -3.74 3.90
N TRP A 132 -8.92 -4.44 5.02
CA TRP A 132 -7.93 -5.44 5.40
C TRP A 132 -8.29 -6.85 4.89
N ASP A 133 -9.49 -7.06 4.37
CA ASP A 133 -9.88 -8.33 3.75
C ASP A 133 -9.20 -8.45 2.38
N ALA A 134 -8.56 -9.57 2.07
CA ALA A 134 -8.00 -9.78 0.74
C ALA A 134 -9.14 -9.96 -0.30
N PRO A 135 -9.00 -9.46 -1.55
CA PRO A 135 -7.84 -8.80 -2.16
C PRO A 135 -7.91 -7.25 -2.15
N SER A 136 -8.52 -6.65 -1.12
CA SER A 136 -8.76 -5.21 -1.06
C SER A 136 -7.49 -4.36 -1.15
N ASP A 137 -7.67 -3.16 -1.71
CA ASP A 137 -6.66 -2.12 -1.72
C ASP A 137 -6.55 -1.47 -0.33
N VAL A 138 -5.35 -1.56 0.23
CA VAL A 138 -5.05 -1.00 1.55
C VAL A 138 -4.59 0.45 1.43
N TRP A 139 -5.16 1.30 2.29
CA TRP A 139 -4.77 2.69 2.48
C TRP A 139 -4.37 2.91 3.93
N LEU A 140 -3.16 3.38 4.17
CA LEU A 140 -2.57 3.52 5.49
C LEU A 140 -2.85 4.94 6.04
N PRO A 141 -3.70 5.10 7.08
CA PRO A 141 -4.03 6.42 7.64
C PRO A 141 -2.90 6.99 8.49
N TYR A 142 -2.72 8.31 8.46
CA TYR A 142 -1.73 9.00 9.29
C TYR A 142 -2.22 10.41 9.64
N PHE A 143 -1.89 10.85 10.85
CA PHE A 143 -2.29 12.14 11.40
C PHE A 143 -1.08 12.97 11.83
N SER A 144 0.06 12.31 12.05
CA SER A 144 1.31 12.88 12.53
C SER A 144 2.52 12.19 11.86
N LYS A 145 3.74 12.69 12.14
CA LYS A 145 4.97 12.02 11.68
C LYS A 145 5.23 10.69 12.40
N SER A 146 4.85 10.55 13.68
CA SER A 146 5.03 9.29 14.41
C SER A 146 4.20 8.16 13.81
N ASP A 147 3.03 8.46 13.26
CA ASP A 147 2.23 7.45 12.55
C ASP A 147 2.93 6.99 11.26
N LEU A 148 3.68 7.89 10.59
CA LEU A 148 4.51 7.55 9.45
C LEU A 148 5.73 6.70 9.85
N ASP A 149 6.30 6.96 11.02
CA ASP A 149 7.39 6.14 11.59
C ASP A 149 6.88 4.72 11.88
N ASP A 150 5.70 4.59 12.49
CA ASP A 150 5.06 3.30 12.74
C ASP A 150 4.74 2.54 11.44
N TRP A 151 4.19 3.23 10.43
CA TRP A 151 3.97 2.62 9.12
C TRP A 151 5.26 2.23 8.42
N ALA A 152 6.33 3.01 8.56
CA ALA A 152 7.63 2.62 8.01
C ALA A 152 8.16 1.36 8.71
N ALA A 153 8.07 1.26 10.04
CA ALA A 153 8.45 0.07 10.79
C ALA A 153 7.65 -1.16 10.35
N PHE A 154 6.35 -1.00 10.06
CA PHE A 154 5.52 -2.06 9.47
C PHE A 154 5.99 -2.44 8.05
N LEU A 155 6.27 -1.47 7.18
CA LEU A 155 6.58 -1.70 5.77
C LEU A 155 7.98 -2.28 5.54
N LEU A 156 9.00 -1.79 6.23
CA LEU A 156 10.42 -2.13 6.02
C LEU A 156 10.71 -3.64 5.90
N PRO A 157 10.25 -4.52 6.82
CA PRO A 157 10.50 -5.95 6.71
C PRO A 157 9.76 -6.62 5.53
N ARG A 158 8.72 -5.96 4.99
CA ARG A 158 7.85 -6.49 3.93
C ARG A 158 8.24 -6.02 2.54
N LEU A 159 9.05 -4.95 2.43
CA LEU A 159 9.37 -4.30 1.16
C LEU A 159 9.96 -5.25 0.12
N ASP A 160 10.82 -6.19 0.52
CA ASP A 160 11.43 -7.12 -0.42
C ASP A 160 10.36 -7.98 -1.13
N ARG A 161 9.49 -8.64 -0.35
CA ARG A 161 8.38 -9.45 -0.88
C ARG A 161 7.35 -8.61 -1.63
N LEU A 162 6.97 -7.43 -1.11
CA LEU A 162 5.99 -6.56 -1.77
C LEU A 162 6.48 -6.06 -3.14
N THR A 163 7.78 -5.79 -3.23
CA THR A 163 8.45 -5.30 -4.43
C THR A 163 9.15 -6.42 -5.22
N ALA A 164 8.94 -7.67 -4.87
CA ALA A 164 9.35 -8.79 -5.72
C ALA A 164 8.65 -8.65 -7.08
N SER A 165 9.36 -9.03 -8.15
CA SER A 165 8.68 -9.23 -9.43
C SER A 165 7.58 -10.26 -9.16
N SER A 166 6.35 -9.96 -9.54
CA SER A 166 5.35 -11.02 -9.67
C SER A 166 5.96 -11.98 -10.66
N SER A 167 6.35 -13.17 -10.22
CA SER A 167 6.84 -14.18 -11.14
C SER A 167 5.78 -14.29 -12.23
N SER A 168 6.20 -14.25 -13.48
CA SER A 168 5.33 -14.65 -14.59
C SER A 168 5.04 -16.17 -14.54
N GLU A 169 5.21 -16.83 -13.39
CA GLU A 169 5.15 -18.29 -13.20
C GLU A 169 4.01 -18.74 -12.27
N MET A 170 3.06 -17.86 -11.98
CA MET A 170 1.67 -18.21 -11.64
C MET A 170 0.85 -17.17 -12.41
N THR A 171 0.13 -17.45 -13.50
CA THR A 171 -0.67 -18.61 -13.84
C THR A 171 -1.04 -18.46 -15.32
N ASP A 172 -0.53 -19.32 -16.19
CA ASP A 172 -1.32 -19.74 -17.35
C ASP A 172 -1.35 -21.27 -17.34
N PRO A 173 -2.46 -21.88 -16.88
CA PRO A 173 -2.63 -23.34 -16.91
C PRO A 173 -2.39 -23.92 -18.32
N LEU A 174 -2.57 -23.12 -19.37
CA LEU A 174 -2.39 -23.55 -20.76
C LEU A 174 -0.91 -23.69 -21.15
N LEU A 175 0.00 -22.92 -20.56
CA LEU A 175 1.45 -23.02 -20.85
C LEU A 175 2.06 -24.30 -20.28
N TRP A 176 1.57 -24.79 -19.14
CA TRP A 176 1.96 -26.09 -18.60
C TRP A 176 1.45 -27.25 -19.46
N VAL A 177 0.21 -27.18 -19.93
CA VAL A 177 -0.38 -28.20 -20.82
C VAL A 177 0.35 -28.25 -22.17
N GLN A 178 0.78 -27.10 -22.70
CA GLN A 178 1.57 -27.06 -23.94
C GLN A 178 2.99 -27.62 -23.77
N ARG A 179 3.67 -27.38 -22.64
CA ARG A 179 4.99 -27.99 -22.36
C ARG A 179 4.89 -29.50 -22.16
N LEU A 180 3.85 -30.00 -21.48
CA LEU A 180 3.62 -31.44 -21.32
C LEU A 180 3.24 -32.13 -22.64
N ARG A 181 2.44 -31.50 -23.51
CA ARG A 181 2.14 -32.04 -24.85
C ARG A 181 3.37 -32.15 -25.76
N ARG A 182 4.34 -31.23 -25.65
CA ARG A 182 5.58 -31.31 -26.42
C ARG A 182 6.51 -32.44 -25.94
N LEU A 183 6.42 -32.83 -24.67
CA LEU A 183 7.20 -33.94 -24.13
C LEU A 183 6.55 -35.32 -24.42
N THR A 184 5.23 -35.41 -24.50
CA THR A 184 4.54 -36.67 -24.89
C THR A 184 4.53 -36.92 -26.40
N GLY A 185 4.79 -35.90 -27.23
CA GLY A 185 4.96 -36.05 -28.68
C GLY A 185 6.28 -36.72 -29.10
N LEU A 186 7.30 -36.75 -28.23
CA LEU A 186 8.60 -37.39 -28.50
C LEU A 186 8.61 -38.90 -28.23
N PHE A 187 7.55 -39.44 -27.60
CA PHE A 187 7.42 -40.88 -27.30
C PHE A 187 6.45 -41.64 -28.22
N ARG A 188 5.91 -40.99 -29.26
CA ARG A 188 5.21 -41.68 -30.36
C ARG A 188 6.07 -41.70 -31.61
N SER A 189 7.08 -42.56 -31.58
CA SER A 189 7.72 -43.12 -32.76
C SER A 189 7.67 -44.63 -32.64
N ARG A 190 6.63 -45.22 -33.25
CA ARG A 190 6.62 -46.46 -34.05
C ARG A 190 5.20 -46.70 -34.54
#